data_AF-A0A938APT7-F1
#
_entry.id   AF-A0A938APT7-F1
#
_cell.length_a   1.000
_cell.length_b   1.000
_cell.length_c   1.000
_cell.angle_alpha   90.00
_cell.angle_beta   90.00
_cell.angle_gamma   90.00
#
_symmetry.space_group_name_H-M   'P 1'
#
loop_
_entity.id
_entity.type
_entity.pdbx_description
1 polymer ?
#
loop_
_entity_poly.entity_id
_entity_poly.type
_entity_poly.pdbx_seq_one_letter_code
_entity_poly.pdbx_strand_id
1 'polypeptide(L)'
;MRAVNLYLAIPLLLASALLQSSVVPTVMGVRPEIVLLLVVAASLSGGMEAGVVWGFIGGLSLDLFSGAPLGVFTLAMVLVGALVNVGESNLFSTSLLLPLGAVFVATFVYHFLTIVLFQTLGWSIGWGPAMWQVALPSAVVNTLLMPLVYFFLRWLTRLLRGGRELGW
;
A
#
# COMPACT_ATOMS: atom_id res chain seq x y z
N MET A 1 -15.72 -16.02 -1.24
CA MET A 1 -15.23 -14.69 -0.85
C MET A 1 -14.10 -14.86 0.17
N ARG A 2 -12.90 -14.34 -0.10
CA ARG A 2 -11.78 -14.48 0.84
C ARG A 2 -11.99 -13.47 1.97
N ALA A 3 -12.40 -13.92 3.15
CA ALA A 3 -12.61 -13.05 4.30
C ALA A 3 -11.36 -12.21 4.61
N VAL A 4 -11.56 -10.90 4.79
CA VAL A 4 -10.54 -9.96 5.24
C VAL A 4 -10.16 -10.30 6.68
N ASN A 5 -8.91 -10.72 6.91
CA ASN A 5 -8.47 -11.08 8.25
C ASN A 5 -7.96 -9.83 9.00
N LEU A 6 -8.88 -9.14 9.68
CA LEU A 6 -8.57 -7.93 10.45
C LEU A 6 -7.52 -8.16 11.54
N TYR A 7 -7.51 -9.34 12.16
CA TYR A 7 -6.51 -9.72 13.17
C TYR A 7 -5.08 -9.73 12.62
N LEU A 8 -4.92 -9.93 11.31
CA LEU A 8 -3.62 -9.81 10.65
C LEU A 8 -3.38 -8.38 10.13
N ALA A 9 -4.40 -7.75 9.53
CA ALA A 9 -4.26 -6.45 8.88
C ALA A 9 -3.83 -5.36 9.87
N ILE A 10 -4.51 -5.26 11.02
CA ILE A 10 -4.27 -4.19 12.02
C ILE A 10 -2.84 -4.21 12.55
N PRO A 11 -2.34 -5.29 13.18
CA PRO A 11 -0.99 -5.28 13.75
C PRO A 11 0.09 -5.16 12.67
N LEU A 12 -0.10 -5.78 11.50
CA LEU A 12 0.87 -5.71 10.42
C LEU A 12 1.01 -4.29 9.87
N LEU A 13 -0.11 -3.60 9.65
CA LEU A 13 -0.11 -2.23 9.12
C LEU A 13 0.38 -1.21 10.16
N LEU A 14 0.00 -1.36 11.42
CA LEU A 14 0.51 -0.51 12.51
C LEU A 14 2.04 -0.66 12.66
N ALA A 15 2.53 -1.89 12.72
CA ALA A 15 3.97 -2.15 12.82
C ALA A 15 4.72 -1.64 11.59
N SER A 16 4.17 -1.86 10.38
CA SER A 16 4.80 -1.37 9.14
C SER A 16 4.83 0.15 9.07
N ALA A 17 3.75 0.83 9.47
CA ALA A 17 3.69 2.30 9.50
C ALA A 17 4.69 2.87 10.51
N LEU A 18 4.79 2.28 11.70
CA LEU A 18 5.74 2.69 12.73
C LEU A 18 7.20 2.47 12.29
N LEU A 19 7.51 1.32 11.69
CA LEU A 19 8.84 1.03 11.17
C LEU A 19 9.20 1.99 10.03
N GLN A 20 8.27 2.24 9.10
CA GLN A 20 8.46 3.14 7.97
C GLN A 20 8.65 4.60 8.41
N SER A 21 7.99 5.05 9.48
CA SER A 21 8.17 6.40 10.00
C SER A 21 9.49 6.57 10.77
N SER A 22 9.92 5.53 11.51
CA SER A 22 10.97 5.64 12.53
C SER A 22 12.34 5.11 12.09
N VAL A 23 12.40 3.99 11.37
CA VAL A 23 13.63 3.18 11.21
C VAL A 23 14.02 2.97 9.76
N VAL A 24 13.06 2.91 8.83
CA VAL A 24 13.35 2.54 7.44
C VAL A 24 14.27 3.58 6.78
N PRO A 25 15.49 3.19 6.34
CA PRO A 25 16.41 4.11 5.70
C PRO A 25 15.91 4.50 4.31
N THR A 26 16.34 5.67 3.83
CA THR A 26 16.09 6.08 2.45
C THR A 26 16.90 5.22 1.50
N VAL A 27 16.25 4.72 0.45
CA VAL A 27 16.86 4.00 -0.67
C VAL A 27 16.78 4.90 -1.89
N MET A 28 17.91 5.23 -2.51
CA MET A 28 17.96 6.19 -3.63
C MET A 28 17.34 7.57 -3.30
N GLY A 29 17.41 7.99 -2.03
CA GLY A 29 16.85 9.28 -1.58
C GLY A 29 15.34 9.26 -1.27
N VAL A 30 14.64 8.13 -1.49
CA VAL A 30 13.22 7.97 -1.16
C VAL A 30 13.01 6.89 -0.11
N ARG A 31 11.94 7.01 0.68
CA ARG A 31 11.58 5.98 1.67
C ARG A 31 10.64 4.95 1.03
N PRO A 32 10.95 3.65 1.09
CA PRO A 32 10.03 2.61 0.64
C PRO A 32 8.65 2.71 1.30
N GLU A 33 7.58 2.67 0.51
CA GLU A 33 6.22 2.75 1.02
C GLU A 33 5.66 1.35 1.35
N ILE A 34 6.20 0.72 2.40
CA ILE A 34 5.82 -0.64 2.83
C ILE A 34 4.30 -0.77 3.05
N VAL A 35 3.66 0.24 3.64
CA VAL A 35 2.20 0.24 3.84
C VAL A 35 1.46 0.22 2.50
N LEU A 36 1.92 0.97 1.50
CA LEU A 36 1.34 0.97 0.15
C LEU A 36 1.46 -0.42 -0.49
N LEU A 37 2.64 -1.04 -0.39
CA LEU A 37 2.88 -2.39 -0.91
C LEU A 37 1.91 -3.40 -0.32
N LEU A 38 1.69 -3.34 0.99
CA LEU A 38 0.76 -4.21 1.70
C LEU A 38 -0.70 -4.00 1.26
N VAL A 39 -1.12 -2.73 1.10
CA VAL A 39 -2.49 -2.40 0.63
C VAL A 39 -2.71 -2.92 -0.78
N VAL A 40 -1.76 -2.70 -1.71
CA VAL A 40 -1.85 -3.21 -3.09
C VAL A 40 -1.86 -4.75 -3.08
N ALA A 41 -0.98 -5.39 -2.30
CA ALA A 41 -0.91 -6.84 -2.22
C ALA A 41 -2.18 -7.48 -1.65
N ALA A 42 -2.78 -6.86 -0.62
CA ALA A 42 -4.04 -7.28 -0.03
C ALA A 42 -5.20 -7.08 -1.00
N SER A 43 -5.22 -5.95 -1.71
CA SER A 43 -6.20 -5.64 -2.74
C SER A 43 -6.19 -6.70 -3.86
N LEU A 44 -5.03 -6.98 -4.46
CA LEU A 44 -4.88 -8.03 -5.48
C LEU A 44 -5.18 -9.46 -4.97
N SER A 45 -5.07 -9.70 -3.67
CA SER A 45 -5.27 -11.05 -3.09
C SER A 45 -6.70 -11.29 -2.60
N GLY A 46 -7.38 -10.23 -2.18
CA GLY A 46 -8.69 -10.26 -1.53
C GLY A 46 -9.77 -9.45 -2.23
N GLY A 47 -9.45 -8.82 -3.37
CA GLY A 47 -10.34 -7.95 -4.13
C GLY A 47 -10.47 -6.54 -3.54
N MET A 48 -11.37 -5.77 -4.13
CA MET A 48 -11.63 -4.37 -3.79
C MET A 48 -11.95 -4.15 -2.30
N GLU A 49 -12.76 -5.02 -1.69
CA GLU A 49 -13.11 -4.93 -0.27
C GLU A 49 -11.86 -5.00 0.62
N ALA A 50 -10.96 -5.96 0.36
CA ALA A 50 -9.70 -6.07 1.09
C ALA A 50 -8.82 -4.84 0.87
N GLY A 51 -8.74 -4.33 -0.37
CA GLY A 51 -7.99 -3.12 -0.69
C GLY A 51 -8.47 -1.89 0.06
N VAL A 52 -9.80 -1.67 0.11
CA VAL A 52 -10.41 -0.54 0.83
C VAL A 52 -10.17 -0.64 2.34
N VAL A 53 -10.40 -1.82 2.93
CA VAL A 53 -10.22 -2.02 4.38
C VAL A 53 -8.75 -1.87 4.78
N TRP A 54 -7.83 -2.48 4.03
CA TRP A 54 -6.40 -2.34 4.30
C TRP A 54 -5.92 -0.91 4.05
N GLY A 55 -6.44 -0.26 3.01
CA GLY A 55 -6.14 1.13 2.71
C GLY A 55 -6.57 2.07 3.84
N PHE A 56 -7.76 1.87 4.38
CA PHE A 56 -8.26 2.63 5.53
C PHE A 56 -7.36 2.44 6.77
N ILE A 57 -7.11 1.19 7.16
CA ILE A 57 -6.30 0.88 8.35
C ILE A 57 -4.85 1.39 8.17
N GLY A 58 -4.26 1.14 7.00
CA GLY A 58 -2.88 1.49 6.70
C GLY A 58 -2.70 3.01 6.59
N GLY A 59 -3.59 3.69 5.89
CA GLY A 59 -3.56 5.14 5.77
C GLY A 59 -3.81 5.83 7.11
N LEU A 60 -4.72 5.32 7.94
CA LEU A 60 -4.93 5.86 9.29
C LEU A 60 -3.70 5.64 10.17
N SER A 61 -3.04 4.49 10.05
CA SER A 61 -1.78 4.21 10.74
C SER A 61 -0.67 5.19 10.32
N LEU A 62 -0.57 5.51 9.03
CA LEU A 62 0.37 6.52 8.54
C LEU A 62 0.03 7.92 9.06
N ASP A 63 -1.24 8.31 9.04
CA ASP A 63 -1.65 9.61 9.59
C ASP A 63 -1.26 9.76 11.07
N LEU A 64 -1.37 8.69 11.86
CA LEU A 64 -0.98 8.70 13.27
C LEU A 64 0.54 8.79 13.51
N PHE A 65 1.36 8.14 12.68
CA PHE A 65 2.81 8.02 12.93
C PHE A 65 3.69 8.94 12.08
N SER A 66 3.16 9.57 11.03
CA SER A 66 3.92 10.42 10.11
C SER A 66 4.02 11.88 10.56
N GLY A 67 3.12 12.34 11.45
CA GLY A 67 2.95 13.75 11.80
C GLY A 67 2.22 14.59 10.73
N ALA A 68 1.71 13.97 9.67
CA ALA A 68 0.85 14.65 8.69
C ALA A 68 -0.56 14.90 9.24
N PRO A 69 -1.33 15.84 8.66
CA PRO A 69 -2.72 16.03 8.99
C PRO A 69 -3.53 14.74 8.85
N LEU A 70 -4.38 14.46 9.84
CA LEU A 70 -5.24 13.29 9.86
C LEU A 70 -6.14 13.24 8.60
N GLY A 71 -6.19 12.08 7.96
CA GLY A 71 -7.04 11.81 6.80
C GLY A 71 -6.33 11.89 5.44
N VAL A 72 -5.14 12.50 5.35
CA VAL A 72 -4.42 12.64 4.07
C VAL A 72 -4.02 11.27 3.52
N PHE A 73 -3.31 10.47 4.32
CA PHE A 73 -2.90 9.15 3.88
C PHE A 73 -4.04 8.15 3.90
N THR A 74 -5.00 8.29 4.82
CA THR A 74 -6.23 7.47 4.84
C THR A 74 -6.98 7.57 3.52
N LEU A 75 -7.30 8.77 3.05
CA LEU A 75 -8.09 8.94 1.84
C LEU A 75 -7.32 8.48 0.59
N ALA A 76 -6.03 8.81 0.50
CA ALA A 76 -5.18 8.37 -0.60
C ALA A 76 -5.10 6.84 -0.68
N MET A 77 -4.89 6.16 0.44
CA MET A 77 -4.75 4.70 0.49
C MET A 77 -6.06 3.96 0.22
N VAL A 78 -7.21 4.48 0.68
CA VAL A 78 -8.53 3.91 0.35
C VAL A 78 -8.79 3.96 -1.15
N LEU A 79 -8.52 5.11 -1.78
CA LEU A 79 -8.70 5.28 -3.22
C LEU A 79 -7.77 4.38 -4.02
N VAL A 80 -6.49 4.30 -3.63
CA VAL A 80 -5.55 3.35 -4.24
C VAL A 80 -6.04 1.92 -4.10
N GLY A 81 -6.41 1.50 -2.88
CA GLY A 81 -6.91 0.15 -2.60
C GLY A 81 -8.12 -0.22 -3.44
N ALA A 82 -9.02 0.74 -3.68
CA ALA A 82 -10.17 0.59 -4.58
C ALA A 82 -9.74 0.46 -6.06
N LEU A 83 -8.89 1.37 -6.53
CA LEU A 83 -8.49 1.49 -7.95
C LEU A 83 -7.68 0.30 -8.46
N VAL A 84 -6.95 -0.40 -7.60
CA VAL A 84 -6.13 -1.56 -7.98
C VAL A 84 -6.94 -2.65 -8.70
N ASN A 85 -8.24 -2.80 -8.41
CA ASN A 85 -9.09 -3.85 -9.02
C ASN A 85 -9.95 -3.34 -10.18
N VAL A 86 -9.93 -2.04 -10.49
CA VAL A 86 -10.80 -1.45 -11.55
C VAL A 86 -10.43 -1.95 -12.96
N GLY A 87 -9.25 -2.53 -13.14
CA GLY A 87 -8.79 -3.16 -14.38
C GLY A 87 -8.70 -4.69 -14.35
N GLU A 88 -9.18 -5.35 -13.30
CA GLU A 88 -8.98 -6.79 -13.05
C GLU A 88 -9.91 -7.70 -13.89
N SER A 89 -10.37 -7.22 -15.06
CA SER A 89 -11.41 -7.93 -15.79
C SER A 89 -10.94 -9.10 -16.65
N ASN A 90 -9.64 -9.29 -16.96
CA ASN A 90 -9.13 -10.52 -17.63
C ASN A 90 -7.61 -10.60 -17.90
N LEU A 91 -6.78 -9.62 -17.49
CA LEU A 91 -5.52 -9.41 -18.23
C LEU A 91 -4.31 -10.28 -17.85
N PHE A 92 -4.15 -10.82 -16.64
CA PHE A 92 -2.92 -11.57 -16.31
C PHE A 92 -3.15 -12.61 -15.20
N SER A 93 -3.74 -13.75 -15.55
CA SER A 93 -4.12 -14.80 -14.60
C SER A 93 -2.96 -15.62 -14.02
N THR A 94 -1.68 -15.34 -14.31
CA THR A 94 -0.56 -16.17 -13.78
C THR A 94 0.79 -15.47 -13.61
N SER A 95 0.99 -14.23 -14.07
CA SER A 95 2.32 -13.61 -14.09
C SER A 95 2.58 -12.64 -12.93
N LEU A 96 3.83 -12.61 -12.45
CA LEU A 96 4.34 -11.63 -11.48
C LEU A 96 4.21 -10.17 -11.98
N LEU A 97 3.88 -9.99 -13.26
CA LEU A 97 3.66 -8.70 -13.90
C LEU A 97 2.47 -7.93 -13.31
N LEU A 98 1.43 -8.62 -12.86
CA LEU A 98 0.24 -7.96 -12.31
C LEU A 98 0.57 -7.18 -11.01
N PRO A 99 1.19 -7.79 -9.98
CA PRO A 99 1.65 -7.03 -8.81
C PRO A 99 2.61 -5.89 -9.13
N LEU A 100 3.54 -6.10 -10.09
CA LEU A 100 4.53 -5.09 -10.47
C LEU A 100 3.89 -3.88 -11.17
N GLY A 101 3.01 -4.12 -12.15
CA GLY A 101 2.30 -3.05 -12.84
C GLY A 101 1.34 -2.31 -11.90
N ALA A 102 0.63 -3.05 -11.05
CA ALA A 102 -0.31 -2.47 -10.10
C ALA A 102 0.39 -1.54 -9.10
N VAL A 103 1.51 -1.96 -8.51
CA VAL A 103 2.22 -1.13 -7.52
C VAL A 103 2.87 0.10 -8.16
N PHE A 104 3.37 -0.03 -9.40
CA PHE A 104 3.97 1.08 -10.13
C PHE A 104 2.93 2.18 -10.33
N VAL A 105 1.77 1.83 -10.89
CA VAL A 105 0.65 2.77 -11.09
C VAL A 105 0.11 3.29 -9.76
N ALA A 106 -0.09 2.41 -8.77
CA ALA A 106 -0.57 2.78 -7.45
C ALA A 106 0.34 3.79 -6.75
N THR A 107 1.66 3.70 -6.94
CA THR A 107 2.61 4.67 -6.38
C THR A 107 2.40 6.06 -6.97
N PHE A 108 2.24 6.18 -8.29
CA PHE A 108 1.92 7.47 -8.91
C PHE A 108 0.58 8.03 -8.46
N VAL A 109 -0.46 7.19 -8.37
CA VAL A 109 -1.78 7.60 -7.88
C VAL A 109 -1.69 8.08 -6.43
N TYR A 110 -0.96 7.35 -5.57
CA TYR A 110 -0.75 7.73 -4.18
C TYR A 110 -0.07 9.09 -4.05
N HIS A 111 1.03 9.33 -4.77
CA HIS A 111 1.73 10.62 -4.75
C HIS A 111 0.88 11.74 -5.33
N PHE A 112 0.16 11.50 -6.42
CA PHE A 112 -0.77 12.48 -6.99
C PHE A 112 -1.84 12.89 -5.97
N LEU A 113 -2.51 11.91 -5.35
CA LEU A 113 -3.58 12.17 -4.38
C LEU A 113 -3.05 12.90 -3.15
N THR A 114 -1.90 12.50 -2.62
CA THR A 114 -1.31 13.15 -1.45
C THR A 114 -0.91 14.59 -1.75
N ILE A 115 -0.33 14.89 -2.92
CA ILE A 115 -0.05 16.28 -3.34
C ILE A 115 -1.32 17.11 -3.38
N VAL A 116 -2.38 16.61 -4.04
CA VAL A 116 -3.68 17.31 -4.13
C VAL A 116 -4.22 17.60 -2.72
N LEU A 117 -4.22 16.59 -1.84
CA LEU A 117 -4.75 16.73 -0.49
C LEU A 117 -3.95 17.74 0.34
N PHE A 118 -2.61 17.68 0.32
CA PHE A 118 -1.78 18.66 1.00
C PHE A 118 -2.02 20.09 0.48
N GLN A 119 -2.20 20.26 -0.84
CA GLN A 119 -2.51 21.57 -1.41
C GLN A 119 -3.87 22.10 -0.96
N THR A 120 -4.90 21.25 -0.84
CA THR A 120 -6.20 21.66 -0.28
C THR A 120 -6.10 22.09 1.18
N LEU A 121 -5.07 21.64 1.91
CA LEU A 121 -4.77 22.03 3.28
C LEU A 121 -3.85 23.27 3.37
N GLY A 122 -3.56 23.93 2.24
CA GLY A 122 -2.77 25.16 2.19
C GLY A 122 -1.26 24.95 2.04
N TRP A 123 -0.79 23.73 1.82
CA TRP A 123 0.63 23.45 1.64
C TRP A 123 1.05 23.74 0.20
N SER A 124 2.17 24.43 0.01
CA SER A 124 2.72 24.67 -1.33
C SER A 124 3.69 23.56 -1.71
N ILE A 125 3.26 22.69 -2.62
CA ILE A 125 4.07 21.58 -3.15
C ILE A 125 4.33 21.80 -4.63
N GLY A 126 5.62 21.76 -5.02
CA GLY A 126 6.02 21.79 -6.42
C GLY A 126 5.74 20.45 -7.10
N TRP A 127 4.78 20.43 -8.02
CA TRP A 127 4.36 19.23 -8.76
C TRP A 127 5.50 18.54 -9.52
N GLY A 128 6.33 19.31 -10.24
CA GLY A 128 7.44 18.78 -11.03
C GLY A 128 8.45 18.00 -10.18
N PRO A 129 9.05 18.62 -9.15
CA PRO A 129 9.94 17.92 -8.23
C PRO A 129 9.27 16.74 -7.51
N ALA A 130 8.03 16.90 -7.04
CA ALA A 130 7.34 15.82 -6.34
C ALA A 130 7.07 14.60 -7.24
N MET A 131 6.73 14.80 -8.51
CA MET A 131 6.51 13.69 -9.45
C MET A 131 7.84 13.07 -9.92
N TRP A 132 8.83 13.89 -10.28
CA TRP A 132 10.03 13.39 -10.94
C TRP A 132 11.13 12.94 -9.98
N GLN A 133 11.26 13.62 -8.83
CA GLN A 133 12.33 13.36 -7.87
C GLN A 133 11.85 12.49 -6.69
N VAL A 134 10.54 12.37 -6.48
CA VAL A 134 9.97 11.53 -5.40
C VAL A 134 9.16 10.38 -5.98
N ALA A 135 8.08 10.65 -6.72
CA ALA A 135 7.16 9.60 -7.16
C ALA A 135 7.82 8.58 -8.09
N LEU A 136 8.66 9.02 -9.05
CA LEU A 136 9.34 8.12 -9.97
C LEU A 136 10.36 7.20 -9.26
N PRO A 137 11.32 7.70 -8.44
CA PRO A 137 12.19 6.82 -7.67
C PRO A 137 11.43 5.91 -6.70
N SER A 138 10.38 6.43 -6.02
CA SER A 138 9.51 5.62 -5.17
C SER A 138 8.84 4.49 -5.95
N ALA A 139 8.31 4.77 -7.15
CA ALA A 139 7.69 3.75 -7.98
C ALA A 139 8.68 2.65 -8.36
N VAL A 140 9.92 3.00 -8.69
CA VAL A 140 10.98 2.01 -8.97
C VAL A 140 11.28 1.16 -7.74
N VAL A 141 11.57 1.79 -6.59
CA VAL A 141 11.88 1.09 -5.34
C VAL A 141 10.73 0.17 -4.91
N ASN A 142 9.49 0.67 -4.93
CA ASN A 142 8.30 -0.09 -4.59
C ASN A 142 8.07 -1.27 -5.53
N THR A 143 8.27 -1.05 -6.84
CA THR A 143 8.15 -2.13 -7.84
C THR A 143 9.17 -3.23 -7.59
N LEU A 144 10.42 -2.88 -7.27
CA LEU A 144 11.45 -3.87 -6.94
C LEU A 144 11.14 -4.64 -5.65
N LEU A 145 10.53 -4.00 -4.66
CA LEU A 145 10.18 -4.61 -3.37
C LEU A 145 8.88 -5.42 -3.42
N MET A 146 8.01 -5.15 -4.39
CA MET A 146 6.67 -5.74 -4.44
C MET A 146 6.66 -7.28 -4.49
N PRO A 147 7.52 -7.98 -5.25
CA PRO A 147 7.55 -9.44 -5.22
C PRO A 147 7.79 -10.01 -3.82
N LEU A 148 8.70 -9.39 -3.06
CA LEU A 148 9.03 -9.80 -1.70
C LEU A 148 7.83 -9.62 -0.78
N VAL A 149 7.21 -8.44 -0.78
CA VAL A 149 6.06 -8.13 0.08
C VAL A 149 4.84 -8.95 -0.31
N TYR A 150 4.57 -9.10 -1.60
CA TYR A 150 3.45 -9.90 -2.10
C TYR A 150 3.58 -11.37 -1.72
N PHE A 151 4.77 -11.95 -1.89
CA PHE A 151 5.03 -13.33 -1.47
C PHE A 151 4.91 -13.49 0.05
N PHE A 152 5.49 -12.57 0.82
CA PHE A 152 5.42 -12.58 2.28
C PHE A 152 3.99 -12.53 2.79
N LEU A 153 3.16 -11.62 2.26
CA LEU A 153 1.76 -11.50 2.67
C LEU A 153 0.96 -12.76 2.32
N ARG A 154 1.18 -13.34 1.13
CA ARG A 154 0.53 -14.60 0.74
C ARG A 154 0.97 -15.79 1.61
N TRP A 155 2.24 -15.83 1.99
CA TRP A 155 2.75 -16.85 2.90
C TRP A 155 2.12 -16.72 4.29
N LEU A 156 2.12 -15.52 4.87
CA LEU A 156 1.57 -15.25 6.20
C LEU A 156 0.07 -15.56 6.28
N THR A 157 -0.69 -15.15 5.25
CA THR A 157 -2.13 -15.43 5.17
C THR A 157 -2.44 -16.91 5.01
N ARG A 158 -1.57 -17.70 4.33
CA ARG A 158 -1.70 -19.16 4.26
C ARG A 158 -1.42 -19.83 5.59
N LEU A 159 -0.38 -19.42 6.32
CA LEU A 159 -0.04 -19.98 7.62
C LEU A 159 -1.17 -19.82 8.64
N LEU A 160 -1.74 -18.62 8.75
CA LEU A 160 -2.86 -18.36 9.67
C LEU A 160 -4.19 -19.01 9.25
N ARG A 161 -4.28 -19.48 8.01
CA ARG A 161 -5.41 -20.28 7.54
C ARG A 161 -5.20 -21.77 7.84
N GLY A 162 -4.01 -22.31 7.55
CA GLY A 162 -3.67 -23.70 7.85
C GLY A 162 -3.72 -24.04 9.34
N GLY A 163 -3.38 -23.10 10.22
CA GLY A 163 -3.55 -23.28 11.67
C GLY A 163 -5.01 -23.37 12.15
N ARG A 164 -5.99 -22.89 11.37
CA ARG A 164 -7.43 -23.00 11.70
C ARG A 164 -8.07 -24.30 11.22
N GLU A 165 -7.42 -25.06 10.36
CA GLU A 165 -7.90 -26.37 9.89
C GLU A 165 -7.34 -27.55 10.73
N LEU A 166 -6.35 -27.30 11.61
CA LEU A 166 -5.64 -28.32 12.39
C LEU A 166 -5.78 -28.18 13.93
N GLY A 167 -6.68 -27.33 14.42
CA GLY A 167 -6.85 -27.08 15.86
C GLY A 167 -8.29 -27.26 16.34
N TRP A 168 -8.56 -28.43 16.93
CA TRP A 168 -9.63 -28.85 17.87
C TRP A 168 -11.05 -28.29 17.71
#